data_AF-A0AAD9N5K1-F1
#
_entry.id   AF-A0AAD9N5K1-F1
#
_cell.length_a   1.000
_cell.length_b   1.000
_cell.length_c   1.000
_cell.angle_alpha   90.00
_cell.angle_beta   90.00
_cell.angle_gamma   90.00
#
_symmetry.space_group_name_H-M   'P 1'
#
loop_
_entity.id
_entity.type
_entity.pdbx_description
1 polymer ?
#
loop_
_entity_poly.entity_id
_entity_poly.type
_entity_poly.pdbx_seq_one_letter_code
_entity_poly.pdbx_strand_id
1 'polypeptide(L)'
;LLSMAPEQFHACLGVELDTPYSMISLGCVRLRAAVGVARLHTPTHCEIIRLKTTHGKSAMQRIPLRNAGNIPLEVSLEVTHWPDVFTVVPMQLMIEAGGTSEFLIKFEPKQSHITNFESLLLMFVEPDGPGYEMPVYGEILCQSVISHCPTYSQQPIHTQTLILRNAAKYQMKILLEVRDESLQFEIVSSFGHKKKLSTSKEVMLKPLEEYPVHVCYKPTKTISATGKLLVRLLNSTFKYALPLTGYGGVSELSLEGVRSSRLNSCWLSLGHPMVGSKLYSTVTVCNNGTQAAYVKAIGFEDLSCKRKVRNAVKLIIEPNQFCLKEHSSREVTIQLMPTEKETSLCALKDAIIMTIGFFYGDEISRQLYRL
;
A
#
# COMPACT_ATOMS: atom_id res chain seq x y z
N LEU A 1 -7.39 46.70 2.41
CA LEU A 1 -7.41 47.54 3.61
C LEU A 1 -6.00 48.08 3.81
N LEU A 2 -5.81 49.38 3.59
CA LEU A 2 -4.53 50.07 3.75
C LEU A 2 -4.01 49.83 5.17
N SER A 3 -2.78 49.34 5.32
CA SER A 3 -2.15 49.15 6.63
C SER A 3 -1.89 50.52 7.26
N MET A 4 -2.74 50.94 8.18
CA MET A 4 -2.45 52.11 9.01
C MET A 4 -1.25 51.77 9.90
N ALA A 5 -0.25 52.64 9.93
CA ALA A 5 0.88 52.50 10.84
C ALA A 5 0.38 52.46 12.30
N PRO A 6 1.06 51.71 13.20
CA PRO A 6 0.68 51.68 14.60
C PRO A 6 0.84 53.06 15.23
N GLU A 7 -0.06 53.42 16.14
CA GLU A 7 -0.01 54.69 16.85
C GLU A 7 1.08 54.61 17.92
N GLN A 8 2.03 55.56 17.91
CA GLN A 8 3.17 55.55 18.82
C GLN A 8 3.03 56.64 19.88
N PHE A 9 3.15 56.22 21.14
CA PHE A 9 3.16 57.09 22.31
C PHE A 9 4.56 57.13 22.90
N HIS A 10 4.97 58.32 23.31
CA HIS A 10 6.25 58.56 23.96
C HIS A 10 5.96 59.26 25.29
N ALA A 11 6.49 58.72 26.38
CA ALA A 11 6.39 59.31 27.70
C ALA A 11 7.76 59.32 28.39
N CYS A 12 7.86 60.06 29.48
CA CYS A 12 9.04 60.12 30.32
C CYS A 12 8.59 59.88 31.76
N LEU A 13 9.12 58.83 32.38
CA LEU A 13 8.96 58.60 33.80
C LEU A 13 10.07 59.35 34.53
N GLY A 14 9.72 60.50 35.12
CA GLY A 14 10.61 61.21 36.02
C GLY A 14 10.83 60.39 37.29
N VAL A 15 12.09 60.23 37.68
CA VAL A 15 12.47 59.58 38.94
C VAL A 15 12.97 60.66 39.88
N GLU A 16 12.29 60.81 41.01
CA GLU A 16 12.61 61.79 42.03
C GLU A 16 12.82 61.08 43.37
N LEU A 17 13.80 61.54 44.13
CA LEU A 17 14.11 61.08 45.47
C LEU A 17 13.66 62.14 46.46
N ASP A 18 12.66 61.80 47.25
CA ASP A 18 12.19 62.64 48.34
C ASP A 18 13.10 62.44 49.56
N THR A 19 13.69 63.53 50.05
CA THR A 19 14.48 63.55 51.28
C THR A 19 13.85 64.57 52.23
N PRO A 20 14.03 64.44 53.56
CA PRO A 20 13.36 65.32 54.55
C PRO A 20 13.63 66.82 54.38
N TYR A 21 14.60 67.21 53.55
CA TYR A 21 15.05 68.58 53.35
C TYR A 21 14.99 69.05 51.89
N SER A 22 14.77 68.15 50.91
CA SER A 22 14.69 68.50 49.48
C SER A 22 14.19 67.36 48.60
N MET A 23 13.61 67.69 47.45
CA MET A 23 13.25 66.75 46.39
C MET A 23 14.32 66.78 45.30
N ILE A 24 14.97 65.65 45.03
CA ILE A 24 16.10 65.55 44.08
C ILE A 24 15.65 64.76 42.86
N SER A 25 15.67 65.37 41.66
CA SER A 25 15.41 64.65 40.41
C SER A 25 16.62 63.81 40.01
N LEU A 26 16.44 62.48 40.00
CA LEU A 26 17.48 61.49 39.68
C LEU A 26 17.60 61.21 38.19
N GLY A 27 16.56 61.49 37.41
CA GLY A 27 16.59 61.33 35.96
C GLY A 27 15.23 61.05 35.34
N CYS A 28 15.24 60.71 34.05
CA CYS A 28 14.06 60.38 33.27
C CYS A 28 14.26 59.07 32.53
N VAL A 29 13.36 58.11 32.74
CA VAL A 29 13.26 56.89 31.92
C VAL A 29 12.30 57.15 30.78
N ARG A 30 12.80 57.15 29.54
CA ARG A 30 11.94 57.31 28.36
C ARG A 30 11.13 56.03 28.14
N LEU A 31 9.81 56.18 28.14
CA LEU A 31 8.85 55.14 27.82
C LEU A 31 8.39 55.29 26.37
N ARG A 32 8.19 54.16 25.70
CA ARG A 32 7.54 54.09 24.38
C ARG A 32 6.46 53.04 24.44
N ALA A 33 5.30 53.35 23.88
CA ALA A 33 4.21 52.40 23.70
C ALA A 33 3.72 52.49 22.26
N ALA A 34 3.29 51.36 21.71
CA ALA A 34 2.64 51.32 20.41
C ALA A 34 1.27 50.67 20.58
N VAL A 35 0.24 51.28 20.01
CA VAL A 35 -1.12 50.71 19.97
C VAL A 35 -1.40 50.29 18.54
N GLY A 36 -1.80 49.03 18.38
CA GLY A 36 -2.12 48.47 17.08
C GLY A 36 -2.89 47.17 17.20
N VAL A 37 -3.07 46.52 16.06
CA VAL A 37 -3.83 45.28 15.91
C VAL A 37 -2.86 44.12 15.83
N ALA A 38 -2.97 43.19 16.78
CA ALA A 38 -2.33 41.89 16.72
C ALA A 38 -3.20 40.92 15.91
N ARG A 39 -2.63 40.30 14.87
CA ARG A 39 -3.38 39.34 14.05
C ARG A 39 -2.47 38.28 13.46
N LEU A 40 -2.55 37.06 14.01
CA LEU A 40 -1.85 35.90 13.49
C LEU A 40 -2.72 35.18 12.45
N HIS A 41 -2.12 34.79 11.33
CA HIS A 41 -2.76 33.97 10.31
C HIS A 41 -1.87 32.79 9.94
N THR A 42 -2.47 31.61 9.89
CA THR A 42 -1.97 30.43 9.18
C THR A 42 -2.53 30.40 7.76
N PRO A 43 -1.81 29.85 6.76
CA PRO A 43 -2.40 29.58 5.46
C PRO A 43 -3.55 28.58 5.56
N THR A 44 -4.55 28.72 4.69
CA THR A 44 -5.74 27.84 4.65
C THR A 44 -5.40 26.36 4.44
N HIS A 45 -4.33 26.06 3.68
CA HIS A 45 -3.84 24.69 3.49
C HIS A 45 -3.09 24.11 4.70
N CYS A 46 -2.88 24.91 5.75
CA CYS A 46 -2.23 24.54 7.00
C CYS A 46 -3.18 24.63 8.21
N GLU A 47 -4.50 24.78 8.01
CA GLU A 47 -5.48 24.82 9.12
C GLU A 47 -5.47 23.55 9.98
N ILE A 48 -4.97 22.43 9.44
CA ILE A 48 -4.80 21.17 10.14
C ILE A 48 -3.43 20.59 9.79
N ILE A 49 -2.66 20.19 10.79
CA ILE A 49 -1.37 19.51 10.61
C ILE A 49 -1.59 18.00 10.56
N ARG A 50 -1.06 17.34 9.52
CA ARG A 50 -1.14 15.88 9.35
C ARG A 50 0.22 15.29 9.03
N LEU A 51 0.78 14.58 10.00
CA LEU A 51 2.11 13.96 9.92
C LEU A 51 1.95 12.43 9.86
N LYS A 52 2.66 11.80 8.93
CA LYS A 52 2.66 10.34 8.76
C LYS A 52 4.07 9.80 8.77
N THR A 53 4.31 8.74 9.54
CA THR A 53 5.61 8.09 9.63
C THR A 53 5.45 6.58 9.73
N THR A 54 6.54 5.82 9.61
CA THR A 54 6.56 4.38 9.90
C THR A 54 7.22 4.14 11.25
N HIS A 55 7.00 2.96 11.86
CA HIS A 55 7.56 2.64 13.17
C HIS A 55 9.08 2.88 13.23
N GLY A 56 9.55 3.61 14.26
CA GLY A 56 10.96 3.97 14.45
C GLY A 56 11.50 5.10 13.56
N LYS A 57 10.65 5.77 12.76
CA LYS A 57 11.03 6.97 11.98
C LYS A 57 10.29 8.20 12.49
N SER A 58 10.80 9.38 12.16
CA SER A 58 10.13 10.66 12.41
C SER A 58 9.64 11.30 11.11
N ALA A 59 8.59 12.11 11.22
CA ALA A 59 8.11 13.00 10.17
C ALA A 59 8.23 14.45 10.66
N MET A 60 8.38 15.39 9.73
CA MET A 60 8.51 16.80 10.07
C MET A 60 7.85 17.67 9.00
N GLN A 61 7.27 18.80 9.42
CA GLN A 61 6.62 19.76 8.53
C GLN A 61 6.93 21.18 9.01
N ARG A 62 7.22 22.08 8.07
CA ARG A 62 7.35 23.51 8.37
C ARG A 62 6.00 24.19 8.21
N ILE A 63 5.65 25.02 9.19
CA ILE A 63 4.38 25.72 9.22
C ILE A 63 4.66 27.22 9.22
N PRO A 64 4.25 27.95 8.17
CA PRO A 64 4.41 29.38 8.13
C PRO A 64 3.30 30.08 8.92
N LEU A 65 3.68 31.08 9.69
CA LEU A 65 2.80 31.99 10.41
C LEU A 65 3.02 33.41 9.90
N ARG A 66 1.92 34.08 9.53
CA ARG A 66 1.95 35.45 9.04
C ARG A 66 1.33 36.39 10.05
N ASN A 67 2.03 37.48 10.32
CA ASN A 67 1.46 38.61 11.04
C ASN A 67 0.70 39.50 10.04
N ALA A 68 -0.63 39.43 10.09
CA ALA A 68 -1.53 40.30 9.32
C ALA A 68 -1.92 41.57 10.09
N GLY A 69 -1.33 41.78 11.26
CA GLY A 69 -1.45 42.98 12.07
C GLY A 69 -0.47 44.07 11.65
N ASN A 70 -0.46 45.18 12.41
CA ASN A 70 0.40 46.34 12.17
C ASN A 70 1.42 46.60 13.30
N ILE A 71 1.51 45.71 14.29
CA ILE A 71 2.56 45.69 15.33
C ILE A 71 3.32 44.36 15.29
N PRO A 72 4.60 44.31 15.71
CA PRO A 72 5.35 43.05 15.84
C PRO A 72 4.65 42.11 16.83
N LEU A 73 4.72 40.81 16.56
CA LEU A 73 4.15 39.77 17.42
C LEU A 73 5.27 38.90 18.00
N GLU A 74 5.20 38.67 19.29
CA GLU A 74 5.86 37.55 19.96
C GLU A 74 4.84 36.43 20.10
N VAL A 75 5.16 35.24 19.59
CA VAL A 75 4.26 34.08 19.58
C VAL A 75 4.91 32.93 20.31
N SER A 76 4.31 32.46 21.40
CA SER A 76 4.69 31.24 22.09
C SER A 76 3.89 30.04 21.55
N LEU A 77 4.56 28.90 21.41
CA LEU A 77 4.01 27.68 20.81
C LEU A 77 4.03 26.54 21.83
N GLU A 78 2.88 25.92 22.06
CA GLU A 78 2.72 24.81 23.01
C GLU A 78 1.89 23.67 22.41
N VAL A 79 2.29 22.43 22.68
CA VAL A 79 1.52 21.25 22.29
C VAL A 79 0.83 20.66 23.52
N THR A 80 -0.49 20.52 23.45
CA THR A 80 -1.32 20.08 24.59
C THR A 80 -1.13 18.62 25.00
N HIS A 81 -1.09 17.71 24.02
CA HIS A 81 -1.01 16.27 24.24
C HIS A 81 0.22 15.69 23.53
N TRP A 82 0.84 14.68 24.15
CA TRP A 82 2.02 13.99 23.61
C TRP A 82 3.23 14.90 23.36
N PRO A 83 3.69 15.70 24.35
CA PRO A 83 4.82 16.62 24.18
C PRO A 83 6.15 15.92 23.92
N ASP A 84 6.23 14.62 24.21
CA ASP A 84 7.37 13.75 23.93
C ASP A 84 7.38 13.18 22.50
N VAL A 85 6.25 13.31 21.78
CA VAL A 85 6.00 12.79 20.43
C VAL A 85 5.90 13.91 19.41
N PHE A 86 5.15 14.97 19.73
CA PHE A 86 5.07 16.18 18.93
C PHE A 86 5.92 17.27 19.58
N THR A 87 6.91 17.76 18.84
CA THR A 87 7.82 18.82 19.29
C THR A 87 7.85 19.94 18.27
N VAL A 88 7.93 21.19 18.75
CA VAL A 88 8.01 22.38 17.90
C VAL A 88 9.32 23.12 18.12
N VAL A 89 9.92 23.60 17.03
CA VAL A 89 11.19 24.35 17.06
C VAL A 89 11.14 25.50 16.07
N PRO A 90 11.39 26.75 16.49
CA PRO A 90 11.54 27.20 17.88
C PRO A 90 10.19 27.20 18.64
N MET A 91 10.21 27.27 19.98
CA MET A 91 8.99 27.40 20.81
C MET A 91 8.47 28.84 20.91
N GLN A 92 9.30 29.83 20.55
CA GLN A 92 8.96 31.24 20.51
C GLN A 92 9.39 31.83 19.18
N LEU A 93 8.56 32.69 18.61
CA LEU A 93 8.77 33.34 17.33
C LEU A 93 8.54 34.85 17.46
N MET A 94 9.42 35.63 16.83
CA MET A 94 9.18 37.05 16.57
C MET A 94 8.75 37.22 15.12
N ILE A 95 7.61 37.89 14.89
CA ILE A 95 7.07 38.14 13.55
C ILE A 95 6.76 39.62 13.38
N GLU A 96 7.58 40.30 12.58
CA GLU A 96 7.39 41.71 12.23
C GLU A 96 6.03 41.96 11.56
N ALA A 97 5.53 43.20 11.66
CA ALA A 97 4.27 43.61 11.05
C ALA A 97 4.27 43.32 9.53
N GLY A 98 3.27 42.59 9.05
CA GLY A 98 3.16 42.15 7.65
C GLY A 98 4.09 40.99 7.24
N GLY A 99 5.01 40.58 8.13
CA GLY A 99 6.00 39.54 7.91
C GLY A 99 5.47 38.12 8.09
N THR A 100 6.29 37.15 7.68
CA THR A 100 6.03 35.72 7.84
C THR A 100 7.25 35.07 8.49
N SER A 101 7.03 34.24 9.50
CA SER A 101 8.04 33.37 10.10
C SER A 101 7.57 31.92 10.03
N GLU A 102 8.46 30.96 10.27
CA GLU A 102 8.12 29.54 10.23
C GLU A 102 8.63 28.80 11.47
N PHE A 103 7.86 27.81 11.93
CA PHE A 103 8.33 26.82 12.89
C PHE A 103 8.29 25.43 12.27
N LEU A 104 9.14 24.55 12.78
CA LEU A 104 9.16 23.13 12.45
C LEU A 104 8.39 22.36 13.51
N ILE A 105 7.37 21.62 13.09
CA ILE A 105 6.77 20.58 13.93
C ILE A 105 7.34 19.22 13.55
N LYS A 106 7.79 18.46 14.55
CA LYS A 106 8.35 17.12 14.40
C LYS A 106 7.46 16.12 15.11
N PHE A 107 7.12 15.04 14.42
CA PHE A 107 6.41 13.87 14.92
C PHE A 107 7.38 12.70 15.04
N GLU A 108 7.66 12.29 16.28
CA GLU A 108 8.56 11.19 16.63
C GLU A 108 7.87 10.25 17.62
N PRO A 109 7.06 9.30 17.13
CA PRO A 109 6.33 8.38 18.00
C PRO A 109 7.30 7.40 18.68
N LYS A 110 7.32 7.41 20.01
CA LYS A 110 8.14 6.51 20.84
C LYS A 110 7.36 5.29 21.31
N GLN A 111 6.04 5.41 21.38
CA GLN A 111 5.12 4.40 21.86
C GLN A 111 4.74 3.46 20.71
N SER A 112 5.17 2.20 20.81
CA SER A 112 4.92 1.17 19.78
C SER A 112 3.46 0.68 19.70
N HIS A 113 2.61 1.05 20.67
CA HIS A 113 1.24 0.56 20.81
C HIS A 113 0.16 1.58 20.37
N ILE A 114 0.56 2.82 20.08
CA ILE A 114 -0.34 3.90 19.68
C ILE A 114 -0.08 4.20 18.22
N THR A 115 -1.09 4.04 17.37
CA THR A 115 -0.97 4.23 15.92
C THR A 115 -1.47 5.58 15.44
N ASN A 116 -2.36 6.23 16.22
CA ASN A 116 -2.89 7.54 15.93
C ASN A 116 -2.70 8.44 17.15
N PHE A 117 -2.19 9.64 16.91
CA PHE A 117 -1.95 10.66 17.91
C PHE A 117 -2.74 11.89 17.51
N GLU A 118 -3.52 12.40 18.44
CA GLU A 118 -4.28 13.63 18.28
C GLU A 118 -3.81 14.61 19.34
N SER A 119 -3.57 15.85 18.93
CA SER A 119 -3.14 16.93 19.81
C SER A 119 -3.60 18.27 19.25
N LEU A 120 -3.47 19.32 20.06
CA LEU A 120 -3.67 20.71 19.65
C LEU A 120 -2.37 21.47 19.83
N LEU A 121 -1.98 22.22 18.80
CA LEU A 121 -0.97 23.26 18.90
C LEU A 121 -1.65 24.57 19.31
N LEU A 122 -1.28 25.08 20.48
CA LEU A 122 -1.67 26.38 20.98
C LEU A 122 -0.60 27.40 20.59
N MET A 123 -1.05 28.55 20.10
CA MET A 123 -0.19 29.67 19.74
C MET A 123 -0.71 30.90 20.49
N PHE A 124 0.07 31.39 21.45
CA PHE A 124 -0.31 32.56 22.24
C PHE A 124 0.47 33.76 21.76
N VAL A 125 -0.24 34.86 21.48
CA VAL A 125 0.41 36.15 21.26
C VAL A 125 0.72 36.75 22.63
N GLU A 126 2.00 36.90 22.95
CA GLU A 126 2.45 37.37 24.26
C GLU A 126 2.44 38.91 24.34
N PRO A 127 2.29 39.51 25.55
CA PRO A 127 1.97 38.85 26.82
C PRO A 127 0.47 38.60 27.05
N ASP A 128 -0.41 39.44 26.49
CA ASP A 128 -1.87 39.42 26.75
C ASP A 128 -2.69 39.42 25.45
N GLY A 129 -2.13 38.85 24.38
CA GLY A 129 -2.75 38.80 23.07
C GLY A 129 -3.71 37.61 22.88
N PRO A 130 -4.34 37.50 21.69
CA PRO A 130 -5.23 36.40 21.38
C PRO A 130 -4.48 35.06 21.29
N GLY A 131 -5.14 33.99 21.74
CA GLY A 131 -4.71 32.60 21.54
C GLY A 131 -5.32 31.99 20.28
N TYR A 132 -4.56 31.13 19.62
CA TYR A 132 -4.99 30.39 18.44
C TYR A 132 -4.75 28.89 18.64
N GLU A 133 -5.66 28.08 18.10
CA GLU A 133 -5.59 26.62 18.19
C GLU A 133 -5.52 26.01 16.80
N MET A 134 -4.66 25.00 16.65
CA MET A 134 -4.51 24.26 15.40
C MET A 134 -4.44 22.75 15.67
N PRO A 135 -5.35 21.94 15.09
CA PRO A 135 -5.32 20.50 15.25
C PRO A 135 -4.07 19.85 14.64
N VAL A 136 -3.48 18.92 15.39
CA VAL A 136 -2.31 18.14 14.98
C VAL A 136 -2.63 16.64 15.03
N TYR A 137 -2.47 15.98 13.89
CA TYR A 137 -2.67 14.54 13.73
C TYR A 137 -1.36 13.85 13.33
N GLY A 138 -1.04 12.78 14.04
CA GLY A 138 0.11 11.91 13.76
C GLY A 138 -0.36 10.48 13.53
N GLU A 139 0.02 9.89 12.41
CA GLU A 139 -0.31 8.50 12.08
C GLU A 139 0.97 7.68 11.89
N ILE A 140 1.11 6.60 12.66
CA ILE A 140 2.08 5.56 12.38
C ILE A 140 1.46 4.64 11.34
N LEU A 141 1.95 4.78 10.11
CA LEU A 141 1.73 3.80 9.06
C LEU A 141 2.37 2.50 9.52
N CYS A 142 1.54 1.52 9.87
CA CYS A 142 2.00 0.15 9.94
C CYS A 142 2.61 -0.17 8.58
N GLN A 143 3.93 -0.37 8.54
CA GLN A 143 4.51 -1.24 7.52
C GLN A 143 4.00 -2.64 7.83
N SER A 144 2.74 -2.90 7.49
CA SER A 144 2.36 -4.23 7.12
C SER A 144 3.27 -4.58 5.94
N VAL A 145 4.33 -5.32 6.22
CA VAL A 145 4.71 -6.39 5.30
C VAL A 145 3.56 -7.40 5.35
N ILE A 146 2.43 -7.01 4.77
CA ILE A 146 1.56 -7.95 4.09
C ILE A 146 2.08 -7.88 2.67
N SER A 147 3.13 -8.65 2.42
CA SER A 147 3.42 -9.08 1.07
C SER A 147 2.17 -9.82 0.60
N HIS A 148 1.41 -9.13 -0.25
CA HIS A 148 0.25 -9.58 -1.01
C HIS A 148 -1.10 -9.49 -0.29
N CYS A 149 -2.00 -8.66 -0.86
CA CYS A 149 -3.43 -8.90 -0.75
C CYS A 149 -3.68 -10.37 -1.09
N PRO A 150 -4.34 -11.17 -0.23
CA PRO A 150 -4.60 -12.55 -0.54
C PRO A 150 -5.57 -12.60 -1.71
N THR A 151 -5.01 -12.91 -2.87
CA THR A 151 -5.78 -13.18 -4.08
C THR A 151 -5.95 -14.68 -4.14
N TYR A 152 -7.19 -15.15 -4.03
CA TYR A 152 -7.49 -16.57 -3.98
C TYR A 152 -7.56 -17.11 -5.40
N SER A 153 -6.75 -18.14 -5.73
CA SER A 153 -6.68 -18.72 -7.07
C SER A 153 -6.57 -20.25 -7.08
N GLN A 154 -7.18 -20.83 -8.10
CA GLN A 154 -6.91 -22.15 -8.71
C GLN A 154 -7.34 -23.47 -8.03
N GLN A 155 -8.15 -23.50 -6.99
CA GLN A 155 -8.77 -24.78 -6.55
C GLN A 155 -10.24 -24.59 -6.14
N PRO A 156 -11.08 -25.65 -6.21
CA PRO A 156 -12.50 -25.57 -5.88
C PRO A 156 -12.76 -25.04 -4.46
N ILE A 157 -11.74 -25.11 -3.59
CA ILE A 157 -11.72 -24.54 -2.26
C ILE A 157 -10.29 -24.04 -1.98
N HIS A 158 -10.06 -22.72 -1.93
CA HIS A 158 -8.77 -22.15 -1.54
C HIS A 158 -8.82 -21.60 -0.12
N THR A 159 -7.88 -21.98 0.74
CA THR A 159 -7.80 -21.49 2.12
C THR A 159 -6.53 -20.66 2.31
N GLN A 160 -6.70 -19.40 2.69
CA GLN A 160 -5.60 -18.52 3.08
C GLN A 160 -5.54 -18.42 4.60
N THR A 161 -4.33 -18.38 5.14
CA THR A 161 -4.09 -18.13 6.57
C THR A 161 -3.60 -16.70 6.77
N LEU A 162 -4.29 -15.97 7.64
CA LEU A 162 -3.91 -14.66 8.15
C LEU A 162 -3.48 -14.83 9.60
N ILE A 163 -2.40 -14.18 10.03
CA ILE A 163 -1.97 -14.24 11.43
C ILE A 163 -2.42 -12.97 12.15
N LEU A 164 -3.31 -13.12 13.12
CA LEU A 164 -3.66 -12.05 14.04
C LEU A 164 -2.74 -12.11 15.25
N ARG A 165 -2.04 -11.03 15.54
CA ARG A 165 -1.19 -10.93 16.73
C ARG A 165 -1.75 -9.91 17.69
N ASN A 166 -1.93 -10.30 18.95
CA ASN A 166 -2.19 -9.33 20.00
C ASN A 166 -0.88 -8.66 20.43
N ALA A 167 -0.66 -7.44 19.96
CA ALA A 167 0.51 -6.64 20.34
C ALA A 167 0.33 -5.89 21.68
N ALA A 168 -0.85 -5.93 22.29
CA ALA A 168 -1.10 -5.26 23.57
C ALA A 168 -0.64 -6.09 24.77
N LYS A 169 -0.51 -5.42 25.91
CA LYS A 169 -0.15 -6.04 27.20
C LYS A 169 -1.32 -6.70 27.92
N TYR A 170 -2.55 -6.56 27.40
CA TYR A 170 -3.77 -7.12 27.98
C TYR A 170 -4.46 -8.08 27.03
N GLN A 171 -5.29 -8.95 27.58
CA GLN A 171 -6.07 -9.92 26.80
C GLN A 171 -7.17 -9.21 26.01
N MET A 172 -7.34 -9.57 24.74
CA MET A 172 -8.34 -8.99 23.85
C MET A 172 -9.40 -10.00 23.46
N LYS A 173 -10.67 -9.59 23.55
CA LYS A 173 -11.80 -10.35 23.02
C LYS A 173 -12.19 -9.77 21.66
N ILE A 174 -12.03 -10.57 20.61
CA ILE A 174 -12.20 -10.18 19.21
C ILE A 174 -13.34 -10.98 18.61
N LEU A 175 -14.17 -10.33 17.82
CA LEU A 175 -15.16 -10.95 16.95
C LEU A 175 -14.68 -10.83 15.50
N LEU A 176 -14.47 -11.97 14.86
CA LEU A 176 -14.20 -12.10 13.44
C LEU A 176 -15.53 -12.31 12.73
N GLU A 177 -15.82 -11.53 11.69
CA GLU A 177 -17.00 -11.70 10.84
C GLU A 177 -16.59 -11.60 9.37
N VAL A 178 -16.95 -12.59 8.58
CA VAL A 178 -16.93 -12.49 7.12
C VAL A 178 -18.26 -11.89 6.68
N ARG A 179 -18.17 -10.81 5.90
CA ARG A 179 -19.30 -10.21 5.19
C ARG A 179 -19.03 -10.26 3.71
N ASP A 180 -19.76 -11.08 2.99
CA ASP A 180 -19.75 -11.12 1.54
C ASP A 180 -21.18 -11.30 1.01
N GLU A 181 -21.49 -10.61 -0.09
CA GLU A 181 -22.80 -10.74 -0.72
C GLU A 181 -22.92 -12.06 -1.50
N SER A 182 -21.77 -12.61 -1.89
CA SER A 182 -21.65 -13.83 -2.68
C SER A 182 -21.82 -15.14 -1.89
N LEU A 183 -21.73 -15.11 -0.56
CA LEU A 183 -21.70 -16.29 0.33
C LEU A 183 -20.65 -17.34 -0.07
N GLN A 184 -19.51 -16.88 -0.59
CA GLN A 184 -18.39 -17.70 -1.06
C GLN A 184 -17.20 -17.65 -0.10
N PHE A 185 -17.20 -16.78 0.92
CA PHE A 185 -16.14 -16.71 1.93
C PHE A 185 -16.62 -17.24 3.29
N GLU A 186 -15.82 -18.11 3.92
CA GLU A 186 -16.14 -18.68 5.23
C GLU A 186 -14.88 -18.74 6.12
N ILE A 187 -15.04 -18.52 7.44
CA ILE A 187 -13.98 -18.76 8.41
C ILE A 187 -13.91 -20.26 8.69
N VAL A 188 -12.72 -20.83 8.56
CA VAL A 188 -12.46 -22.23 8.94
C VAL A 188 -12.02 -22.26 10.39
N SER A 189 -12.86 -22.84 11.25
CA SER A 189 -12.52 -23.07 12.65
C SER A 189 -11.93 -24.46 12.83
N SER A 190 -10.69 -24.52 13.29
CA SER A 190 -10.01 -25.73 13.77
C SER A 190 -10.39 -25.99 15.23
N PHE A 191 -11.62 -26.44 15.51
CA PHE A 191 -11.99 -26.89 16.87
C PHE A 191 -12.28 -28.39 16.84
N GLY A 192 -11.32 -29.18 17.35
CA GLY A 192 -11.32 -30.65 17.27
C GLY A 192 -10.98 -31.20 15.87
N HIS A 193 -11.01 -32.53 15.73
CA HIS A 193 -10.74 -33.25 14.47
C HIS A 193 -11.75 -32.97 13.33
N LYS A 194 -12.65 -31.99 13.47
CA LYS A 194 -13.66 -31.62 12.48
C LYS A 194 -13.52 -30.13 12.11
N LYS A 195 -13.27 -29.85 10.82
CA LYS A 195 -13.30 -28.49 10.27
C LYS A 195 -14.76 -27.99 10.29
N LYS A 196 -15.05 -26.96 11.09
CA LYS A 196 -16.37 -26.30 11.09
C LYS A 196 -16.25 -24.94 10.40
N LEU A 197 -17.18 -24.66 9.48
CA LEU A 197 -17.25 -23.42 8.73
C LEU A 197 -18.23 -22.48 9.42
N SER A 198 -17.85 -21.22 9.57
CA SER A 198 -18.75 -20.19 10.13
C SER A 198 -18.47 -18.83 9.49
N THR A 199 -19.50 -17.99 9.41
CA THR A 199 -19.36 -16.60 8.97
C THR A 199 -18.88 -15.69 10.08
N SER A 200 -18.95 -16.13 11.35
CA SER A 200 -18.41 -15.39 12.49
C SER A 200 -17.70 -16.31 13.49
N LYS A 201 -16.76 -15.72 14.25
CA LYS A 201 -16.02 -16.41 15.31
C LYS A 201 -15.51 -15.44 16.36
N GLU A 202 -15.81 -15.72 17.62
CA GLU A 202 -15.17 -15.03 18.75
C GLU A 202 -13.83 -15.70 19.09
N VAL A 203 -12.81 -14.88 19.33
CA VAL A 203 -11.46 -15.29 19.68
C VAL A 203 -11.00 -14.47 20.88
N MET A 204 -10.34 -15.14 21.81
CA MET A 204 -9.71 -14.51 22.96
C MET A 204 -8.20 -14.62 22.80
N LEU A 205 -7.52 -13.48 22.62
CA LEU A 205 -6.08 -13.41 22.40
C LEU A 205 -5.38 -12.90 23.65
N LYS A 206 -4.48 -13.70 24.21
CA LYS A 206 -3.57 -13.28 25.29
C LYS A 206 -2.51 -12.29 24.76
N PRO A 207 -1.88 -11.52 25.64
CA PRO A 207 -0.76 -10.64 25.26
C PRO A 207 0.30 -11.41 24.47
N LEU A 208 0.76 -10.83 23.36
CA LEU A 208 1.77 -11.39 22.45
C LEU A 208 1.36 -12.69 21.73
N GLU A 209 0.13 -13.17 21.92
CA GLU A 209 -0.37 -14.38 21.26
C GLU A 209 -0.61 -14.12 19.77
N GLU A 210 -0.16 -15.07 18.95
CA GLU A 210 -0.46 -15.14 17.52
C GLU A 210 -1.54 -16.18 17.28
N TYR A 211 -2.55 -15.80 16.49
CA TYR A 211 -3.70 -16.62 16.18
C TYR A 211 -3.92 -16.70 14.68
N PRO A 212 -3.82 -17.91 14.09
CA PRO A 212 -4.09 -18.10 12.69
C PRO A 212 -5.61 -18.04 12.44
N VAL A 213 -6.00 -17.14 11.55
CA VAL A 213 -7.34 -17.06 10.98
C VAL A 213 -7.29 -17.67 9.58
N HIS A 214 -7.98 -18.79 9.41
CA HIS A 214 -8.11 -19.45 8.13
C HIS A 214 -9.40 -18.97 7.45
N VAL A 215 -9.27 -18.32 6.30
CA VAL A 215 -10.42 -17.92 5.48
C VAL A 215 -10.43 -18.80 4.24
N CYS A 216 -11.59 -19.39 3.98
CA CYS A 216 -11.85 -20.28 2.87
C CYS A 216 -12.69 -19.55 1.82
N TYR A 217 -12.25 -19.63 0.57
CA TYR A 217 -13.01 -19.19 -0.61
C TYR A 217 -13.54 -20.41 -1.36
N LYS A 218 -14.85 -20.45 -1.56
CA LYS A 218 -15.61 -21.48 -2.27
C LYS A 218 -16.34 -20.84 -3.46
N PRO A 219 -15.70 -20.75 -4.63
CA PRO A 219 -16.34 -20.17 -5.80
C PRO A 219 -17.57 -21.00 -6.20
N THR A 220 -18.73 -20.35 -6.28
CA THR A 220 -19.97 -20.94 -6.81
C THR A 220 -20.32 -20.42 -8.21
N LYS A 221 -19.61 -19.38 -8.67
CA LYS A 221 -19.79 -18.73 -9.97
C LYS A 221 -18.42 -18.38 -10.56
N THR A 222 -18.34 -18.26 -11.88
CA THR A 222 -17.14 -17.93 -12.66
C THR A 222 -16.80 -16.42 -12.68
N ILE A 223 -17.33 -15.67 -11.70
CA ILE A 223 -17.21 -14.21 -11.61
C ILE A 223 -16.38 -13.88 -10.36
N SER A 224 -15.68 -12.73 -10.38
CA SER A 224 -15.00 -12.20 -9.20
C SER A 224 -15.98 -12.00 -8.03
N ALA A 225 -15.63 -12.53 -6.87
CA ALA A 225 -16.32 -12.33 -5.61
C ALA A 225 -15.52 -11.40 -4.70
N THR A 226 -16.23 -10.46 -4.08
CA THR A 226 -15.66 -9.51 -3.12
C THR A 226 -16.37 -9.65 -1.79
N GLY A 227 -15.58 -9.71 -0.72
CA GLY A 227 -16.05 -9.74 0.65
C GLY A 227 -15.14 -8.93 1.56
N LYS A 228 -15.44 -8.94 2.85
CA LYS A 228 -14.61 -8.32 3.89
C LYS A 228 -14.54 -9.24 5.10
N LEU A 229 -13.33 -9.47 5.61
CA LEU A 229 -13.13 -10.00 6.95
C LEU A 229 -13.07 -8.82 7.92
N LEU A 230 -14.08 -8.68 8.75
CA LEU A 230 -14.16 -7.72 9.83
C LEU A 230 -13.51 -8.31 11.08
N VAL A 231 -12.65 -7.52 11.71
CA VAL A 231 -12.06 -7.78 13.01
C VAL A 231 -12.57 -6.69 13.95
N ARG A 232 -13.47 -7.05 14.86
CA ARG A 232 -14.06 -6.13 15.85
C ARG A 232 -13.53 -6.44 17.23
N LEU A 233 -13.08 -5.42 17.96
CA LEU A 233 -12.82 -5.58 19.38
C LEU A 233 -14.15 -5.43 20.11
N LEU A 234 -14.56 -6.44 20.90
CA LEU A 234 -15.90 -6.46 21.52
C LEU A 234 -16.09 -5.35 22.58
N ASN A 235 -15.01 -4.76 23.07
CA ASN A 235 -15.02 -3.68 24.07
C ASN A 235 -14.65 -2.31 23.47
N SER A 236 -14.64 -2.19 22.13
CA SER A 236 -14.26 -0.96 21.44
C SER A 236 -15.15 -0.72 20.21
N THR A 237 -15.26 0.54 19.80
CA THR A 237 -15.85 0.91 18.51
C THR A 237 -14.90 0.65 17.33
N PHE A 238 -13.64 0.31 17.61
CA PHE A 238 -12.63 0.03 16.60
C PHE A 238 -12.96 -1.24 15.80
N LYS A 239 -13.00 -1.09 14.48
CA LYS A 239 -13.20 -2.17 13.51
C LYS A 239 -12.11 -2.11 12.45
N TYR A 240 -11.48 -3.25 12.20
CA TYR A 240 -10.58 -3.41 11.08
C TYR A 240 -11.29 -4.23 9.99
N ALA A 241 -11.14 -3.83 8.73
CA ALA A 241 -11.78 -4.50 7.60
C ALA A 241 -10.72 -4.89 6.58
N LEU A 242 -10.49 -6.19 6.45
CA LEU A 242 -9.62 -6.77 5.45
C LEU A 242 -10.44 -7.08 4.19
N PRO A 243 -10.15 -6.47 3.04
CA PRO A 243 -10.82 -6.84 1.80
C PRO A 243 -10.47 -8.29 1.43
N LEU A 244 -11.49 -9.06 1.06
CA LEU A 244 -11.36 -10.40 0.52
C LEU A 244 -11.74 -10.35 -0.96
N THR A 245 -10.88 -10.87 -1.82
CA THR A 245 -11.12 -10.93 -3.27
C THR A 245 -10.76 -12.30 -3.78
N GLY A 246 -11.73 -12.97 -4.37
CA GLY A 246 -11.56 -14.27 -5.01
C GLY A 246 -12.20 -14.23 -6.38
N TYR A 247 -11.80 -15.12 -7.27
CA TYR A 247 -12.47 -15.30 -8.54
C TYR A 247 -12.61 -16.79 -8.81
N GLY A 248 -13.78 -17.19 -9.31
CA GLY A 248 -14.01 -18.54 -9.76
C GLY A 248 -13.71 -18.69 -11.25
N GLY A 249 -13.44 -19.92 -11.67
CA GLY A 249 -13.13 -20.25 -13.05
C GLY A 249 -11.94 -21.19 -13.14
N VAL A 250 -11.87 -21.92 -14.24
CA VAL A 250 -10.74 -22.79 -14.57
C VAL A 250 -10.32 -22.49 -15.99
N SER A 251 -9.04 -22.25 -16.22
CA SER A 251 -8.46 -22.26 -17.56
C SER A 251 -8.17 -23.70 -17.95
N GLU A 252 -8.59 -24.11 -19.14
CA GLU A 252 -8.39 -25.47 -19.64
C GLU A 252 -7.95 -25.38 -21.09
N LEU A 253 -6.67 -25.68 -21.34
CA LEU A 253 -6.14 -25.63 -22.69
C LEU A 253 -6.20 -26.99 -23.37
N SER A 254 -6.61 -26.98 -24.64
CA SER A 254 -6.42 -28.07 -25.57
C SER A 254 -5.68 -27.60 -26.81
N LEU A 255 -5.01 -28.53 -27.49
CA LEU A 255 -4.32 -28.28 -28.75
C LEU A 255 -5.07 -28.96 -29.89
N GLU A 256 -5.33 -28.21 -30.95
CA GLU A 256 -5.91 -28.68 -32.21
C GLU A 256 -4.88 -28.58 -33.34
N GLY A 257 -4.99 -29.47 -34.33
CA GLY A 257 -4.01 -29.58 -35.43
C GLY A 257 -2.77 -30.43 -35.08
N VAL A 258 -2.71 -30.99 -33.87
CA VAL A 258 -1.69 -31.97 -33.46
C VAL A 258 -2.21 -33.40 -33.56
N ARG A 259 -1.30 -34.35 -33.83
CA ARG A 259 -1.60 -35.78 -33.76
C ARG A 259 -1.37 -36.26 -32.34
N SER A 260 -2.31 -37.00 -31.77
CA SER A 260 -2.26 -37.46 -30.37
C SER A 260 -2.16 -38.99 -30.27
N SER A 261 -1.35 -39.48 -29.34
CA SER A 261 -1.30 -40.90 -28.95
C SER A 261 -2.33 -41.25 -27.88
N ARG A 262 -2.52 -42.57 -27.64
CA ARG A 262 -3.27 -43.10 -26.48
C ARG A 262 -2.66 -42.74 -25.12
N LEU A 263 -1.43 -42.21 -25.10
CA LEU A 263 -0.67 -41.82 -23.90
C LEU A 263 -0.58 -40.30 -23.68
N ASN A 264 -1.49 -39.50 -24.26
CA ASN A 264 -1.49 -38.02 -24.19
C ASN A 264 -0.23 -37.32 -24.74
N SER A 265 0.61 -38.02 -25.50
CA SER A 265 1.69 -37.40 -26.26
C SER A 265 1.15 -36.81 -27.56
N CYS A 266 1.44 -35.53 -27.80
CA CYS A 266 1.05 -34.80 -29.00
C CYS A 266 2.28 -34.55 -29.88
N TRP A 267 2.14 -34.70 -31.19
CA TRP A 267 3.20 -34.39 -32.16
C TRP A 267 2.65 -33.68 -33.40
N LEU A 268 3.50 -32.83 -33.95
CA LEU A 268 3.23 -32.02 -35.14
C LEU A 268 4.29 -32.35 -36.19
N SER A 269 3.86 -32.64 -37.42
CA SER A 269 4.80 -32.84 -38.53
C SER A 269 5.21 -31.49 -39.10
N LEU A 270 6.51 -31.27 -39.23
CA LEU A 270 7.10 -30.08 -39.85
C LEU A 270 7.55 -30.36 -41.30
N GLY A 271 7.31 -31.56 -41.82
CA GLY A 271 7.82 -31.99 -43.13
C GLY A 271 9.29 -32.46 -43.06
N HIS A 272 9.93 -32.53 -44.23
CA HIS A 272 11.30 -33.04 -44.36
C HIS A 272 12.32 -31.91 -44.13
N PRO A 273 13.19 -32.00 -43.11
CA PRO A 273 14.18 -30.97 -42.84
C PRO A 273 15.29 -30.96 -43.89
N MET A 274 15.55 -29.78 -44.47
CA MET A 274 16.71 -29.52 -45.33
C MET A 274 17.49 -28.33 -44.78
N VAL A 275 18.82 -28.42 -44.75
CA VAL A 275 19.69 -27.35 -44.23
C VAL A 275 19.44 -26.05 -45.00
N GLY A 276 19.21 -24.96 -44.28
CA GLY A 276 18.94 -23.64 -44.87
C GLY A 276 17.50 -23.41 -45.33
N SER A 277 16.63 -24.42 -45.30
CA SER A 277 15.19 -24.24 -45.52
C SER A 277 14.49 -23.67 -44.28
N LYS A 278 13.32 -23.06 -44.48
CA LYS A 278 12.40 -22.68 -43.40
C LYS A 278 11.20 -23.61 -43.46
N LEU A 279 10.96 -24.34 -42.38
CA LEU A 279 9.77 -25.17 -42.22
C LEU A 279 8.75 -24.42 -41.38
N TYR A 280 7.48 -24.51 -41.77
CA TYR A 280 6.36 -23.87 -41.10
C TYR A 280 5.31 -24.91 -40.74
N SER A 281 4.73 -24.77 -39.56
CA SER A 281 3.53 -25.50 -39.17
C SER A 281 2.73 -24.65 -38.19
N THR A 282 1.44 -24.90 -38.10
CA THR A 282 0.55 -24.17 -37.19
C THR A 282 -0.11 -25.12 -36.22
N VAL A 283 -0.33 -24.64 -35.00
CA VAL A 283 -1.12 -25.32 -33.98
C VAL A 283 -2.14 -24.35 -33.44
N THR A 284 -3.37 -24.81 -33.27
CA THR A 284 -4.43 -23.99 -32.67
C THR A 284 -4.50 -24.31 -31.19
N VAL A 285 -4.32 -23.29 -30.35
CA VAL A 285 -4.47 -23.39 -28.90
C VAL A 285 -5.88 -22.95 -28.55
N CYS A 286 -6.66 -23.83 -27.93
CA CYS A 286 -8.05 -23.58 -27.54
C CYS A 286 -8.14 -23.49 -26.02
N ASN A 287 -8.89 -22.52 -25.51
CA ASN A 287 -9.26 -22.44 -24.10
C ASN A 287 -10.71 -22.91 -23.95
N ASN A 288 -10.89 -24.15 -23.51
CA ASN A 288 -12.20 -24.73 -23.21
C ASN A 288 -12.65 -24.41 -21.78
N GLY A 289 -11.78 -23.74 -21.02
CA GLY A 289 -12.04 -23.30 -19.67
C GLY A 289 -13.06 -22.15 -19.61
N THR A 290 -13.53 -21.92 -18.40
CA THR A 290 -14.48 -20.86 -18.05
C THR A 290 -13.81 -19.54 -17.68
N GLN A 291 -12.47 -19.47 -17.78
CA GLN A 291 -11.69 -18.28 -17.50
C GLN A 291 -10.57 -18.11 -18.52
N ALA A 292 -10.30 -16.85 -18.88
CA ALA A 292 -9.16 -16.47 -19.72
C ALA A 292 -7.83 -17.04 -19.19
N ALA A 293 -7.07 -17.65 -20.10
CA ALA A 293 -5.77 -18.23 -19.82
C ALA A 293 -4.67 -17.31 -20.37
N TYR A 294 -3.65 -17.03 -19.57
CA TYR A 294 -2.37 -16.58 -20.12
C TYR A 294 -1.58 -17.78 -20.59
N VAL A 295 -1.08 -17.73 -21.81
CA VAL A 295 -0.34 -18.82 -22.47
C VAL A 295 1.06 -18.35 -22.83
N LYS A 296 2.05 -19.18 -22.54
CA LYS A 296 3.46 -18.99 -22.88
C LYS A 296 4.00 -20.24 -23.54
N ALA A 297 4.35 -20.12 -24.81
CA ALA A 297 4.97 -21.18 -25.59
C ALA A 297 6.50 -21.09 -25.51
N ILE A 298 7.15 -22.20 -25.18
CA ILE A 298 8.62 -22.28 -25.06
C ILE A 298 9.11 -23.53 -25.80
N GLY A 299 10.15 -23.37 -26.63
CA GLY A 299 10.82 -24.46 -27.31
C GLY A 299 11.96 -25.09 -26.51
N PHE A 300 12.09 -26.41 -26.59
CA PHE A 300 13.11 -27.23 -25.93
C PHE A 300 13.77 -28.20 -26.91
N GLU A 301 15.05 -28.48 -26.67
CA GLU A 301 15.84 -29.45 -27.45
C GLU A 301 15.64 -30.89 -26.97
N ASP A 302 14.96 -31.09 -25.84
CA ASP A 302 14.75 -32.37 -25.19
C ASP A 302 13.27 -32.60 -24.86
N LEU A 303 12.91 -33.87 -24.71
CA LEU A 303 11.56 -34.29 -24.32
C LEU A 303 11.23 -34.00 -22.85
N SER A 304 12.24 -33.82 -21.99
CA SER A 304 12.02 -33.53 -20.57
C SER A 304 11.80 -32.05 -20.26
N CYS A 305 11.76 -31.20 -21.29
CA CYS A 305 11.57 -29.75 -21.19
C CYS A 305 12.58 -29.07 -20.24
N LYS A 306 13.84 -29.54 -20.22
CA LYS A 306 14.90 -28.98 -19.35
C LYS A 306 15.87 -28.06 -20.09
N ARG A 307 16.07 -28.28 -21.39
CA ARG A 307 17.02 -27.56 -22.24
C ARG A 307 16.28 -26.69 -23.23
N LYS A 308 16.11 -25.41 -22.88
CA LYS A 308 15.52 -24.41 -23.77
C LYS A 308 16.38 -24.24 -25.03
N VAL A 309 15.73 -24.04 -26.17
CA VAL A 309 16.41 -23.69 -27.42
C VAL A 309 17.10 -22.33 -27.24
N ARG A 310 18.42 -22.29 -27.38
CA ARG A 310 19.22 -21.07 -27.15
C ARG A 310 19.25 -20.12 -28.35
N ASN A 311 19.15 -20.67 -29.55
CA ASN A 311 19.21 -19.90 -30.79
C ASN A 311 17.78 -19.54 -31.24
N ALA A 312 17.40 -18.26 -31.04
CA ALA A 312 16.08 -17.76 -31.43
C ALA A 312 15.83 -17.79 -32.95
N VAL A 313 16.88 -17.86 -33.78
CA VAL A 313 16.76 -18.01 -35.24
C VAL A 313 16.43 -19.45 -35.63
N LYS A 314 16.85 -20.42 -34.81
CA LYS A 314 16.61 -21.85 -35.05
C LYS A 314 15.14 -22.23 -34.92
N LEU A 315 14.46 -21.66 -33.94
CA LEU A 315 13.04 -21.91 -33.66
C LEU A 315 12.35 -20.60 -33.29
N ILE A 316 11.35 -20.23 -34.08
CA ILE A 316 10.50 -19.08 -33.85
C ILE A 316 9.08 -19.59 -33.59
N ILE A 317 8.46 -19.10 -32.53
CA ILE A 317 7.08 -19.41 -32.17
C ILE A 317 6.35 -18.08 -32.08
N GLU A 318 5.34 -17.87 -32.92
CA GLU A 318 4.62 -16.60 -33.00
C GLU A 318 3.09 -16.79 -33.04
N PRO A 319 2.34 -16.18 -32.11
CA PRO A 319 2.82 -15.52 -30.89
C PRO A 319 3.35 -16.53 -29.86
N ASN A 320 4.44 -16.21 -29.16
CA ASN A 320 4.95 -17.05 -28.06
C ASN A 320 4.32 -16.73 -26.70
N GLN A 321 3.62 -15.60 -26.57
CA GLN A 321 2.94 -15.15 -25.34
C GLN A 321 1.64 -14.46 -25.70
N PHE A 322 0.55 -14.86 -25.06
CA PHE A 322 -0.76 -14.25 -25.31
C PHE A 322 -1.78 -14.57 -24.22
N CYS A 323 -2.80 -13.73 -24.09
CA CYS A 323 -4.01 -14.04 -23.34
C CYS A 323 -5.07 -14.64 -24.29
N LEU A 324 -5.67 -15.75 -23.87
CA LEU A 324 -6.71 -16.47 -24.58
C LEU A 324 -8.00 -16.46 -23.75
N LYS A 325 -9.05 -15.80 -24.23
CA LYS A 325 -10.33 -15.70 -23.52
C LYS A 325 -11.01 -17.08 -23.39
N GLU A 326 -11.94 -17.21 -22.46
CA GLU A 326 -12.81 -18.39 -22.34
C GLU A 326 -13.48 -18.73 -23.67
N HIS A 327 -13.56 -20.02 -23.99
CA HIS A 327 -14.17 -20.56 -25.21
C HIS A 327 -13.62 -19.95 -26.52
N SER A 328 -12.36 -19.51 -26.51
CA SER A 328 -11.70 -18.95 -27.68
C SER A 328 -10.48 -19.75 -28.07
N SER A 329 -10.09 -19.63 -29.34
CA SER A 329 -8.92 -20.28 -29.91
C SER A 329 -7.97 -19.26 -30.54
N ARG A 330 -6.69 -19.62 -30.61
CA ARG A 330 -5.66 -18.81 -31.24
C ARG A 330 -4.65 -19.68 -31.94
N GLU A 331 -4.37 -19.34 -33.20
CA GLU A 331 -3.35 -20.01 -33.99
C GLU A 331 -1.96 -19.53 -33.57
N VAL A 332 -1.04 -20.50 -33.44
CA VAL A 332 0.37 -20.28 -33.14
C VAL A 332 1.19 -20.88 -34.28
N THR A 333 2.00 -20.03 -34.91
CA THR A 333 2.90 -20.41 -35.99
C THR A 333 4.24 -20.85 -35.42
N ILE A 334 4.72 -22.00 -35.89
CA ILE A 334 6.00 -22.58 -35.52
C ILE A 334 6.87 -22.57 -36.77
N GLN A 335 7.97 -21.85 -36.72
CA GLN A 335 8.99 -21.82 -37.77
C GLN A 335 10.28 -22.47 -37.26
N LEU A 336 10.78 -23.44 -38.01
CA LEU A 336 12.05 -24.11 -37.74
C LEU A 336 13.04 -23.84 -38.89
N MET A 337 14.28 -23.55 -38.53
CA MET A 337 15.43 -23.53 -39.44
C MET A 337 16.32 -24.73 -39.14
N PRO A 338 16.22 -25.84 -39.91
CA PRO A 338 16.98 -27.04 -39.66
C PRO A 338 18.49 -26.84 -39.86
N THR A 339 19.28 -27.45 -38.98
CA THR A 339 20.74 -27.56 -39.14
C THR A 339 21.11 -28.95 -39.67
N GLU A 340 22.41 -29.18 -39.93
CA GLU A 340 22.93 -30.49 -40.30
C GLU A 340 22.55 -31.58 -39.29
N LYS A 341 22.46 -31.22 -38.00
CA LYS A 341 22.07 -32.14 -36.93
C LYS A 341 20.64 -32.67 -37.13
N GLU A 342 19.66 -31.79 -37.32
CA GLU A 342 18.26 -32.19 -37.49
C GLU A 342 18.04 -32.93 -38.82
N THR A 343 18.72 -32.48 -39.88
CA THR A 343 18.68 -33.12 -41.19
C THR A 343 19.22 -34.55 -41.12
N SER A 344 20.34 -34.76 -40.42
CA SER A 344 20.94 -36.09 -40.21
C SER A 344 20.07 -36.99 -39.33
N LEU A 345 19.43 -36.44 -38.29
CA LEU A 345 18.53 -37.19 -37.39
C LEU A 345 17.30 -37.73 -38.13
N CYS A 346 16.80 -36.99 -39.12
CA CYS A 346 15.62 -37.34 -39.91
C CYS A 346 15.95 -38.07 -41.23
N ALA A 347 17.23 -38.34 -41.54
CA ALA A 347 17.64 -38.90 -42.83
C ALA A 347 17.15 -40.34 -43.08
N LEU A 348 17.01 -41.13 -42.02
CA LEU A 348 16.66 -42.57 -42.10
C LEU A 348 15.29 -42.90 -41.50
N LYS A 349 14.76 -42.06 -40.62
CA LYS A 349 13.48 -42.28 -39.94
C LYS A 349 12.93 -40.96 -39.40
N ASP A 350 11.61 -40.94 -39.18
CA ASP A 350 10.98 -39.87 -38.41
C ASP A 350 11.58 -39.79 -37.01
N ALA A 351 12.02 -38.60 -36.63
CA ALA A 351 12.66 -38.32 -35.35
C ALA A 351 12.07 -37.05 -34.74
N ILE A 352 11.97 -37.03 -33.41
CA ILE A 352 11.58 -35.83 -32.68
C ILE A 352 12.79 -34.91 -32.61
N ILE A 353 12.69 -33.75 -33.27
CA ILE A 353 13.76 -32.76 -33.38
C ILE A 353 13.66 -31.67 -32.31
N MET A 354 12.47 -31.44 -31.74
CA MET A 354 12.22 -30.48 -30.66
C MET A 354 10.93 -30.77 -29.91
N THR A 355 10.76 -30.10 -28.77
CA THR A 355 9.53 -30.08 -27.97
C THR A 355 9.06 -28.65 -27.78
N ILE A 356 7.76 -28.38 -27.87
CA ILE A 356 7.18 -27.08 -27.52
C ILE A 356 6.28 -27.27 -26.31
N GLY A 357 6.58 -26.58 -25.23
CA GLY A 357 5.75 -26.53 -24.03
C GLY A 357 4.83 -25.32 -24.07
N PHE A 358 3.52 -25.55 -24.01
CA PHE A 358 2.51 -24.52 -23.78
C PHE A 358 2.21 -24.46 -22.29
N PHE A 359 2.81 -23.51 -21.61
CA PHE A 359 2.56 -23.27 -20.19
C PHE A 359 1.43 -22.26 -20.06
N TYR A 360 0.50 -22.53 -19.15
CA TYR A 360 -0.61 -21.63 -18.94
C TYR A 360 -1.02 -21.54 -17.48
N GLY A 361 -1.71 -20.45 -17.18
CA GLY A 361 -2.30 -20.16 -15.89
C GLY A 361 -3.22 -18.95 -16.03
N ASP A 362 -3.90 -18.57 -14.95
CA ASP A 362 -4.67 -17.35 -14.94
C ASP A 362 -3.72 -16.11 -14.98
N GLU A 363 -4.22 -15.00 -15.53
CA GLU A 363 -3.45 -13.76 -15.70
C GLU A 363 -2.98 -13.16 -14.37
N ILE A 364 -3.70 -13.43 -13.28
CA ILE A 364 -3.39 -12.90 -11.95
C ILE A 364 -2.20 -13.65 -11.34
N SER A 365 -2.16 -14.97 -11.48
CA SER A 365 -1.04 -15.84 -11.14
C SER A 365 0.19 -15.48 -11.96
N ARG A 366 0.05 -15.13 -13.24
CA ARG A 366 1.17 -14.59 -14.03
C ARG A 366 1.74 -13.31 -13.42
N GLN A 367 0.88 -12.34 -13.06
CA GLN A 367 1.31 -11.07 -12.47
C GLN A 367 1.97 -11.25 -11.09
N LEU A 368 1.45 -12.18 -10.28
CA LEU A 368 1.96 -12.48 -8.93
C LEU A 368 3.27 -13.29 -8.97
N TYR A 369 3.39 -14.28 -9.87
CA TYR A 369 4.51 -15.21 -9.92
C TYR A 369 5.52 -14.94 -11.04
N ARG A 370 5.31 -13.89 -11.85
CA ARG A 370 6.18 -13.47 -12.97
C ARG A 370 6.52 -14.62 -13.94
N LEU A 371 5.52 -15.44 -14.28
CA LEU A 371 5.68 -16.62 -15.16
C LEU A 371 6.16 -16.29 -16.59
#